data_AF-A0AAD9Z4R8-F1
#
_entry.id   AF-A0AAD9Z4R8-F1
#
_cell.length_a   1.000
_cell.length_b   1.000
_cell.length_c   1.000
_cell.angle_alpha   90.00
_cell.angle_beta   90.00
_cell.angle_gamma   90.00
#
_symmetry.space_group_name_H-M   'P 1'
#
loop_
_entity.id
_entity.type
_entity.pdbx_description
1 polymer ?
#
loop_
_entity_poly.entity_id
_entity_poly.type
_entity_poly.pdbx_seq_one_letter_code
_entity_poly.pdbx_strand_id
1 'polypeptide(L)'
;MDPRTIGILGGGQLGRMLLEAANNRNINVAILDKKASPAKQINGTNPGVDGSFADAQAIRKLASQCDVLTVEIEHVDTHVLEELENESLSQGKNLEIQPSWQAIRTIQDKYLQKMLLLEGGIDVAQSMAVPTASEKELRVVESNLKYPFMLKARTGAYDGRGNYAVKSEKDVQPALDALKNRPLYAEVWVNFTMELAVMVIKTKDEADTSSWASSTISYPTVETVHEDSICKLVYAPARGISNETNQRAQQLARKAIASFKGKGIFGVEMFLLEDNSILVNEIAPRPHNSGHYTIESCRLSQYDTHLSAILDRPIPAKATELLTSAIMLNILGGEDPKSFLRLANAADTAGAKVHLYGKGDATKGRKMGHLTVLGNTMEEAEQDIEPLIRLADEIRGKQSTRGIRAPKRKTQPFVGVVTGSISDQPNLEACYKIFNDFGIPFEKGIKSAHRTPDAMAEYAKTSGHRGIKVIIAAAGGAAHLPGMVAAFSKSVPVIGLPIKPTIGDGWDSLVSMTNMPRGCPVLTVGVNNAVNAALGAARILAGWDEGVKAKLEGYVDNAAAESLENDRKLQQENQT
;
A
#
# COMPACT_ATOMS: atom_id res chain seq x y z
N MET A 1 -31.26 -5.72 15.36
CA MET A 1 -30.27 -4.74 15.88
C MET A 1 -29.44 -5.46 16.92
N ASP A 2 -28.13 -5.20 17.00
CA ASP A 2 -27.35 -5.70 18.15
C ASP A 2 -27.92 -5.04 19.41
N PRO A 3 -28.28 -5.79 20.46
CA PRO A 3 -28.75 -5.16 21.69
C PRO A 3 -27.61 -4.47 22.45
N ARG A 4 -26.34 -4.82 22.15
CA ARG A 4 -25.18 -4.29 22.87
C ARG A 4 -24.87 -2.85 22.49
N THR A 5 -24.41 -2.10 23.48
CA THR A 5 -23.84 -0.76 23.33
C THR A 5 -22.33 -0.82 23.43
N ILE A 6 -21.63 -0.18 22.50
CA ILE A 6 -20.17 -0.06 22.50
C ILE A 6 -19.77 1.25 23.18
N GLY A 7 -18.90 1.20 24.18
CA GLY A 7 -18.22 2.36 24.73
C GLY A 7 -16.89 2.59 24.03
N ILE A 8 -16.62 3.81 23.55
CA ILE A 8 -15.33 4.18 22.96
C ILE A 8 -14.61 5.18 23.86
N LEU A 9 -13.39 4.82 24.29
CA LEU A 9 -12.47 5.72 24.96
C LEU A 9 -11.69 6.55 23.93
N GLY A 10 -12.08 7.81 23.78
CA GLY A 10 -11.56 8.73 22.77
C GLY A 10 -12.56 8.99 21.65
N GLY A 11 -12.72 10.26 21.30
CA GLY A 11 -13.67 10.78 20.32
C GLY A 11 -12.97 11.45 19.13
N GLY A 12 -11.71 11.09 18.87
CA GLY A 12 -10.93 11.55 17.73
C GLY A 12 -11.46 11.05 16.39
N GLN A 13 -10.64 11.20 15.34
CA GLN A 13 -11.03 10.80 13.99
C GLN A 13 -11.25 9.29 13.84
N LEU A 14 -10.51 8.46 14.59
CA LEU A 14 -10.65 7.01 14.49
C LEU A 14 -11.97 6.57 15.13
N GLY A 15 -12.34 7.19 16.24
CA GLY A 15 -13.62 6.96 16.92
C GLY A 15 -14.79 7.47 16.07
N ARG A 16 -14.59 8.55 15.31
CA ARG A 16 -15.57 9.05 14.35
C ARG A 16 -15.81 8.03 13.24
N MET A 17 -14.77 7.55 12.58
CA MET A 17 -14.92 6.55 11.50
C MET A 17 -15.43 5.20 12.03
N LEU A 18 -15.09 4.84 13.27
CA LEU A 18 -15.68 3.68 13.94
C LEU A 18 -17.19 3.85 14.15
N LEU A 19 -17.63 5.05 14.57
CA LEU A 19 -19.04 5.39 14.70
C LEU A 19 -19.75 5.43 13.34
N GLU A 20 -19.11 5.90 12.26
CA GLU A 20 -19.68 5.86 10.90
C GLU A 20 -19.99 4.40 10.49
N ALA A 21 -19.06 3.47 10.72
CA ALA A 21 -19.28 2.05 10.48
C ALA A 21 -20.37 1.45 11.41
N ALA A 22 -20.46 1.90 12.66
CA ALA A 22 -21.47 1.45 13.62
C ALA A 22 -22.88 1.92 13.23
N ASN A 23 -23.00 3.18 12.78
CA ASN A 23 -24.24 3.79 12.32
C ASN A 23 -24.81 3.05 11.10
N ASN A 24 -23.97 2.62 10.16
CA ASN A 24 -24.39 1.79 9.02
C ASN A 24 -25.07 0.47 9.44
N ARG A 25 -24.87 0.02 10.68
CA ARG A 25 -25.42 -1.23 11.24
C ARG A 25 -26.40 -1.01 12.39
N ASN A 26 -26.76 0.24 12.68
CA ASN A 26 -27.60 0.60 13.85
C ASN A 26 -27.06 -0.01 15.15
N ILE A 27 -25.75 0.08 15.36
CA ILE A 27 -25.10 -0.33 16.62
C ILE A 27 -25.03 0.90 17.53
N ASN A 28 -25.49 0.76 18.78
CA ASN A 28 -25.43 1.86 19.75
C ASN A 28 -23.99 2.09 20.20
N VAL A 29 -23.57 3.35 20.25
CA VAL A 29 -22.22 3.75 20.65
C VAL A 29 -22.29 4.89 21.64
N ALA A 30 -21.59 4.77 22.76
CA ALA A 30 -21.34 5.83 23.72
C ALA A 30 -19.86 6.23 23.66
N ILE A 31 -19.55 7.53 23.72
CA ILE A 31 -18.18 8.04 23.56
C ILE A 31 -17.75 8.82 24.80
N LEU A 32 -16.53 8.55 25.29
CA LEU A 32 -15.86 9.39 26.30
C LEU A 32 -14.83 10.29 25.62
N ASP A 33 -15.16 11.58 25.52
CA ASP A 33 -14.26 12.67 25.12
C ASP A 33 -14.96 14.02 25.41
N LYS A 34 -14.30 15.13 25.08
CA LYS A 34 -14.86 16.48 25.05
C LYS A 34 -16.12 16.54 24.19
N LYS A 35 -17.05 17.39 24.60
CA LYS A 35 -18.37 17.58 23.97
C LYS A 35 -18.34 17.80 22.46
N ALA A 36 -17.39 18.59 21.96
CA ALA A 36 -17.25 18.93 20.54
C ALA A 36 -16.24 18.06 19.77
N SER A 37 -15.89 16.88 20.30
CA SER A 37 -14.94 15.96 19.66
C SER A 37 -15.48 15.41 18.32
N PRO A 38 -14.59 15.09 17.34
CA PRO A 38 -14.97 14.60 16.02
C PRO A 38 -16.05 13.52 15.97
N ALA A 39 -15.97 12.53 16.87
CA ALA A 39 -16.91 11.42 16.90
C ALA A 39 -18.28 11.84 17.46
N LYS A 40 -18.31 12.67 18.51
CA LYS A 40 -19.58 13.16 19.08
C LYS A 40 -20.37 14.06 18.14
N GLN A 41 -19.71 14.75 17.21
CA GLN A 41 -20.36 15.60 16.20
C GLN A 41 -21.34 14.82 15.31
N ILE A 42 -21.15 13.51 15.14
CA ILE A 42 -22.01 12.65 14.32
C ILE A 42 -22.78 11.61 15.16
N ASN A 43 -22.74 11.71 16.49
CA ASN A 43 -23.47 10.83 17.39
C ASN A 43 -24.77 11.49 17.87
N GLY A 44 -25.86 11.27 17.12
CA GLY A 44 -27.17 11.83 17.44
C GLY A 44 -27.98 11.04 18.46
N THR A 45 -27.59 9.80 18.80
CA THR A 45 -28.42 8.87 19.58
C THR A 45 -27.97 8.73 21.03
N ASN A 46 -26.67 8.61 21.28
CA ASN A 46 -26.10 8.49 22.63
C ASN A 46 -24.71 9.14 22.69
N PRO A 47 -24.59 10.44 23.03
CA PRO A 47 -23.31 11.14 23.00
C PRO A 47 -22.30 10.66 24.05
N GLY A 48 -22.71 9.77 24.97
CA GLY A 48 -21.85 9.21 26.03
C GLY A 48 -21.49 10.23 27.12
N VAL A 49 -20.22 10.29 27.49
CA VAL A 49 -19.71 11.01 28.66
C VAL A 49 -18.78 12.13 28.24
N ASP A 50 -19.05 13.36 28.69
CA ASP A 50 -18.11 14.47 28.52
C ASP A 50 -17.01 14.37 29.59
N GLY A 51 -15.77 14.22 29.16
CA GLY A 51 -14.65 14.05 30.08
C GLY A 51 -13.34 13.69 29.38
N SER A 52 -12.34 13.36 30.19
CA SER A 52 -11.04 12.84 29.73
C SER A 52 -11.03 11.32 29.85
N PHE A 53 -10.46 10.63 28.86
CA PHE A 53 -10.15 9.20 28.94
C PHE A 53 -8.94 8.87 29.84
N ALA A 54 -8.40 9.88 30.53
CA ALA A 54 -7.46 9.74 31.64
C ALA A 54 -8.12 9.99 33.02
N ASP A 55 -9.43 10.26 33.06
CA ASP A 55 -10.19 10.43 34.31
C ASP A 55 -10.94 9.13 34.66
N ALA A 56 -10.53 8.50 35.76
CA ALA A 56 -11.10 7.26 36.25
C ALA A 56 -12.63 7.33 36.45
N GLN A 57 -13.17 8.44 36.95
CA GLN A 57 -14.61 8.58 37.17
C GLN A 57 -15.37 8.64 35.84
N ALA A 58 -14.81 9.33 34.85
CA ALA A 58 -15.41 9.44 33.53
C ALA A 58 -15.40 8.09 32.78
N ILE A 59 -14.30 7.32 32.90
CA ILE A 59 -14.20 5.95 32.36
C ILE A 59 -15.26 5.05 33.00
N ARG A 60 -15.38 5.05 34.33
CA ARG A 60 -16.38 4.27 35.07
C ARG A 60 -17.81 4.64 34.68
N LYS A 61 -18.08 5.93 34.47
CA LYS A 61 -19.38 6.41 33.99
C LYS A 61 -19.69 5.89 32.58
N LEU A 62 -18.72 5.89 31.66
CA LEU A 62 -18.91 5.32 30.32
C LEU A 62 -19.15 3.81 30.40
N ALA A 63 -18.35 3.10 31.19
CA ALA A 63 -18.46 1.65 31.38
C ALA A 63 -19.86 1.24 31.88
N SER A 64 -20.51 2.07 32.70
CA SER A 64 -21.89 1.81 33.15
C SER A 64 -22.97 1.90 32.05
N GLN A 65 -22.62 2.40 30.86
CA GLN A 65 -23.52 2.64 29.74
C GLN A 65 -23.28 1.71 28.54
N CYS A 66 -22.35 0.75 28.65
CA CYS A 66 -21.97 -0.12 27.55
C CYS A 66 -21.74 -1.56 27.98
N ASP A 67 -21.78 -2.46 27.01
CA ASP A 67 -21.52 -3.89 27.18
C ASP A 67 -20.11 -4.27 26.69
N VAL A 68 -19.57 -3.51 25.73
CA VAL A 68 -18.22 -3.67 25.19
C VAL A 68 -17.50 -2.33 25.20
N LEU A 69 -16.37 -2.25 25.87
CA LEU A 69 -15.51 -1.07 25.90
C LEU A 69 -14.32 -1.27 24.95
N THR A 70 -14.06 -0.31 24.07
CA THR A 70 -12.91 -0.28 23.15
C THR A 70 -12.19 1.06 23.22
N VAL A 71 -11.00 1.13 22.61
CA VAL A 71 -10.13 2.30 22.64
C VAL A 71 -9.90 2.88 21.24
N GLU A 72 -10.00 4.21 21.16
CA GLU A 72 -9.64 5.00 19.98
C GLU A 72 -8.17 5.42 20.01
N ILE A 73 -7.61 5.50 21.21
CA ILE A 73 -6.28 6.02 21.51
C ILE A 73 -5.54 5.06 22.44
N GLU A 74 -4.22 4.99 22.30
CA GLU A 74 -3.40 4.15 23.17
C GLU A 74 -3.32 4.70 24.59
N HIS A 75 -3.37 6.00 24.82
CA HIS A 75 -3.08 6.62 26.12
C HIS A 75 -4.30 6.72 27.05
N VAL A 76 -4.83 5.56 27.45
CA VAL A 76 -5.91 5.42 28.44
C VAL A 76 -5.39 4.88 29.77
N ASP A 77 -6.09 5.14 30.87
CA ASP A 77 -5.73 4.56 32.16
C ASP A 77 -6.10 3.07 32.23
N THR A 78 -5.11 2.20 32.03
CA THR A 78 -5.33 0.74 32.03
C THR A 78 -5.52 0.15 33.41
N HIS A 79 -5.25 0.88 34.50
CA HIS A 79 -5.49 0.39 35.85
C HIS A 79 -6.98 0.43 36.16
N VAL A 80 -7.66 1.50 35.72
CA VAL A 80 -9.12 1.62 35.80
C VAL A 80 -9.81 0.54 34.96
N LEU A 81 -9.24 0.19 33.80
CA LEU A 81 -9.77 -0.90 32.97
C LEU A 81 -9.65 -2.27 33.65
N GLU A 82 -8.53 -2.54 34.31
CA GLU A 82 -8.33 -3.75 35.11
C GLU A 82 -9.32 -3.83 36.27
N GLU A 83 -9.52 -2.73 37.00
CA GLU A 83 -10.51 -2.65 38.08
C GLU A 83 -11.93 -2.92 37.56
N LEU A 84 -12.31 -2.30 36.45
CA LEU A 84 -13.64 -2.46 35.85
C LEU A 84 -13.93 -3.90 35.40
N GLU A 85 -12.96 -4.56 34.78
CA GLU A 85 -13.11 -5.96 34.36
C GLU A 85 -13.31 -6.88 35.58
N ASN A 86 -12.46 -6.71 36.61
CA ASN A 86 -12.56 -7.48 37.86
C ASN A 86 -13.88 -7.23 38.60
N GLU A 87 -14.32 -5.98 38.69
CA GLU A 87 -15.60 -5.60 39.30
C GLU A 87 -16.78 -6.19 38.53
N SER A 88 -16.77 -6.13 37.20
CA SER A 88 -17.82 -6.69 36.35
C SER A 88 -17.97 -8.19 36.59
N LEU A 89 -16.85 -8.94 36.60
CA LEU A 89 -16.83 -10.37 36.89
C LEU A 89 -17.42 -10.68 38.28
N SER A 90 -17.04 -9.90 39.31
CA SER A 90 -17.55 -10.09 40.67
C SER A 90 -19.05 -9.80 40.82
N GLN A 91 -19.59 -8.88 40.00
CA GLN A 91 -20.99 -8.46 40.04
C GLN A 91 -21.89 -9.28 39.11
N GLY A 92 -21.34 -10.27 38.40
CA GLY A 92 -22.08 -11.04 37.38
C GLY A 92 -22.51 -10.19 36.18
N LYS A 93 -21.87 -9.03 35.96
CA LYS A 93 -22.05 -8.21 34.76
C LYS A 93 -21.12 -8.73 33.66
N ASN A 94 -21.51 -8.54 32.41
CA ASN A 94 -20.73 -8.96 31.24
C ASN A 94 -20.19 -7.76 30.46
N LEU A 95 -19.46 -6.85 31.14
CA LEU A 95 -18.68 -5.82 30.46
C LEU A 95 -17.41 -6.46 29.87
N GLU A 96 -17.28 -6.43 28.55
CA GLU A 96 -16.06 -6.84 27.86
C GLU A 96 -15.16 -5.64 27.57
N ILE A 97 -13.84 -5.79 27.73
CA ILE A 97 -12.85 -4.78 27.33
C ILE A 97 -12.04 -5.35 26.16
N GLN A 98 -12.18 -4.74 24.98
CA GLN A 98 -11.59 -5.23 23.74
C GLN A 98 -10.84 -4.12 22.98
N PRO A 99 -9.53 -4.27 22.69
CA PRO A 99 -8.66 -5.37 23.14
C PRO A 99 -8.45 -5.34 24.66
N SER A 100 -7.85 -6.41 25.20
CA SER A 100 -7.68 -6.55 26.65
C SER A 100 -6.86 -5.41 27.25
N TRP A 101 -7.13 -5.05 28.50
CA TRP A 101 -6.37 -4.01 29.20
C TRP A 101 -4.88 -4.37 29.31
N GLN A 102 -4.54 -5.67 29.39
CA GLN A 102 -3.17 -6.16 29.40
C GLN A 102 -2.47 -5.82 28.07
N ALA A 103 -3.14 -6.08 26.94
CA ALA A 103 -2.59 -5.76 25.63
C ALA A 103 -2.38 -4.26 25.48
N ILE A 104 -3.36 -3.44 25.88
CA ILE A 104 -3.25 -1.98 25.84
C ILE A 104 -2.06 -1.52 26.71
N ARG A 105 -1.95 -2.02 27.96
CA ARG A 105 -0.89 -1.66 28.91
C ARG A 105 0.49 -2.01 28.38
N THR A 106 0.66 -3.20 27.78
CA THR A 106 1.95 -3.60 27.20
C THR A 106 2.30 -2.78 25.97
N ILE A 107 1.33 -2.49 25.09
CA ILE A 107 1.58 -1.74 23.85
C ILE A 107 1.84 -0.25 24.11
N GLN A 108 1.23 0.32 25.16
CA GLN A 108 1.50 1.69 25.62
C GLN A 108 2.98 1.94 25.93
N ASP A 109 3.69 0.92 26.43
CA ASP A 109 5.13 0.96 26.67
C ASP A 109 5.89 0.31 25.51
N LYS A 110 6.42 1.14 24.62
CA LYS A 110 7.06 0.72 23.37
C LYS A 110 8.29 -0.18 23.59
N TYR A 111 8.93 -0.12 24.76
CA TYR A 111 10.02 -1.03 25.10
C TYR A 111 9.48 -2.38 25.58
N LEU A 112 8.48 -2.41 26.46
CA LEU A 112 7.86 -3.68 26.90
C LEU A 112 7.19 -4.41 25.73
N GLN A 113 6.54 -3.68 24.84
CA GLN A 113 6.03 -4.21 23.57
C GLN A 113 7.13 -4.97 22.81
N LYS A 114 8.32 -4.37 22.63
CA LYS A 114 9.43 -5.02 21.92
C LYS A 114 9.95 -6.25 22.65
N MET A 115 10.05 -6.21 23.97
CA MET A 115 10.49 -7.37 24.76
C MET A 115 9.51 -8.53 24.60
N LEU A 116 8.19 -8.28 24.70
CA LEU A 116 7.18 -9.32 24.49
C LEU A 116 7.23 -9.90 23.07
N LEU A 117 7.47 -9.06 22.06
CA LEU A 117 7.62 -9.52 20.67
C LEU A 117 8.85 -10.41 20.50
N LEU A 118 9.99 -10.04 21.09
CA LEU A 118 11.21 -10.86 21.08
C LEU A 118 10.99 -12.21 21.77
N GLU A 119 10.32 -12.23 22.92
CA GLU A 119 9.94 -13.46 23.63
C GLU A 119 9.05 -14.37 22.76
N GLY A 120 8.20 -13.79 21.91
CA GLY A 120 7.38 -14.49 20.92
C GLY A 120 8.12 -14.92 19.63
N GLY A 121 9.43 -14.69 19.54
CA GLY A 121 10.23 -14.95 18.34
C GLY A 121 9.76 -14.12 17.14
N ILE A 122 9.49 -12.83 17.39
CA ILE A 122 9.21 -11.81 16.38
C ILE A 122 10.42 -10.88 16.29
N ASP A 123 10.96 -10.73 15.09
CA ASP A 123 12.12 -9.88 14.87
C ASP A 123 11.74 -8.39 15.02
N VAL A 124 12.48 -7.68 15.86
CA VAL A 124 12.38 -6.23 16.08
C VAL A 124 13.78 -5.63 16.07
N ALA A 125 13.87 -4.30 15.92
CA ALA A 125 15.15 -3.61 16.09
C ALA A 125 15.76 -3.87 17.47
N GLN A 126 17.07 -4.16 17.50
CA GLN A 126 17.82 -4.31 18.75
C GLN A 126 17.64 -3.04 19.60
N SER A 127 17.23 -3.22 20.85
CA SER A 127 16.88 -2.12 21.74
C SER A 127 17.27 -2.39 23.18
N MET A 128 17.45 -1.31 23.94
CA MET A 128 17.85 -1.35 25.34
C MET A 128 17.18 -0.23 26.13
N ALA A 129 16.77 -0.54 27.36
CA ALA A 129 16.21 0.44 28.27
C ALA A 129 17.26 1.51 28.63
N VAL A 130 16.79 2.74 28.82
CA VAL A 130 17.59 3.86 29.34
C VAL A 130 16.92 4.29 30.66
N PRO A 131 17.32 3.71 31.81
CA PRO A 131 16.62 3.90 33.08
C PRO A 131 16.64 5.35 33.57
N THR A 132 17.74 6.05 33.28
CA THR A 132 17.94 7.45 33.67
C THR A 132 18.37 8.26 32.45
N ALA A 133 17.70 9.39 32.20
CA ALA A 133 18.10 10.34 31.16
C ALA A 133 19.41 11.04 31.55
N SER A 134 20.55 10.40 31.29
CA SER A 134 21.89 10.90 31.60
C SER A 134 22.90 10.57 30.50
N GLU A 135 23.94 11.38 30.37
CA GLU A 135 25.03 11.11 29.42
C GLU A 135 25.70 9.76 29.66
N LYS A 136 25.84 9.35 30.93
CA LYS A 136 26.45 8.06 31.29
C LYS A 136 25.68 6.89 30.69
N GLU A 137 24.35 6.90 30.81
CA GLU A 137 23.50 5.86 30.21
C GLU A 137 23.58 5.90 28.68
N LEU A 138 23.61 7.08 28.05
CA LEU A 138 23.77 7.18 26.60
C LEU A 138 25.15 6.71 26.09
N ARG A 139 26.21 6.79 26.91
CA ARG A 139 27.50 6.15 26.59
C ARG A 139 27.41 4.63 26.64
N VAL A 140 26.66 4.06 27.59
CA VAL A 140 26.39 2.62 27.62
C VAL A 140 25.61 2.19 26.37
N VAL A 141 24.62 2.99 25.95
CA VAL A 141 23.89 2.78 24.70
C VAL A 141 24.82 2.79 23.50
N GLU A 142 25.67 3.82 23.37
CA GLU A 142 26.66 3.93 22.29
C GLU A 142 27.59 2.72 22.24
N SER A 143 28.04 2.24 23.40
CA SER A 143 28.94 1.09 23.47
C SER A 143 28.30 -0.20 22.93
N ASN A 144 26.97 -0.34 23.05
CA ASN A 144 26.22 -1.54 22.64
C ASN A 144 25.58 -1.42 21.24
N LEU A 145 24.98 -0.28 20.89
CA LEU A 145 24.23 -0.10 19.64
C LEU A 145 25.02 0.63 18.55
N LYS A 146 26.06 1.38 18.94
CA LYS A 146 26.81 2.31 18.08
C LYS A 146 25.94 3.45 17.52
N TYR A 147 26.61 4.48 17.00
CA TYR A 147 25.94 5.53 16.26
C TYR A 147 25.70 5.10 14.79
N PRO A 148 24.63 5.60 14.14
CA PRO A 148 23.50 6.31 14.75
C PRO A 148 22.57 5.34 15.53
N PHE A 149 21.89 5.86 16.55
CA PHE A 149 20.79 5.18 17.23
C PHE A 149 19.61 6.13 17.42
N MET A 150 18.41 5.58 17.64
CA MET A 150 17.21 6.35 17.92
C MET A 150 16.88 6.29 19.42
N LEU A 151 16.89 7.44 20.09
CA LEU A 151 16.43 7.57 21.48
C LEU A 151 14.94 7.85 21.48
N LYS A 152 14.15 7.08 22.23
CA LYS A 152 12.69 7.14 22.23
C LYS A 152 12.12 7.15 23.64
N ALA A 153 11.05 7.90 23.83
CA ALA A 153 10.20 7.81 25.00
C ALA A 153 9.45 6.48 24.97
N ARG A 154 9.40 5.78 26.11
CA ARG A 154 8.69 4.50 26.24
C ARG A 154 7.19 4.67 26.12
N THR A 155 6.65 5.78 26.62
CA THR A 155 5.21 6.06 26.67
C THR A 155 4.89 7.45 26.12
N GLY A 156 3.67 7.66 25.62
CA GLY A 156 3.20 8.98 25.19
C GLY A 156 3.84 9.49 23.89
N ALA A 157 4.47 8.60 23.11
CA ALA A 157 5.06 8.92 21.82
C ALA A 157 4.02 8.79 20.70
N TYR A 158 3.98 9.77 19.78
CA TYR A 158 3.15 9.75 18.58
C TYR A 158 3.69 10.74 17.55
N ASP A 159 3.52 10.46 16.25
CA ASP A 159 3.89 11.37 15.15
C ASP A 159 5.32 11.94 15.31
N GLY A 160 6.28 11.09 15.72
CA GLY A 160 7.68 11.44 16.00
C GLY A 160 7.94 12.18 17.31
N ARG A 161 6.91 12.69 17.99
CA ARG A 161 7.07 13.33 19.30
C ARG A 161 7.48 12.27 20.31
N GLY A 162 8.58 12.53 21.02
CA GLY A 162 9.18 11.55 21.93
C GLY A 162 10.34 10.78 21.30
N ASN A 163 10.72 11.05 20.05
CA ASN A 163 11.86 10.43 19.39
C ASN A 163 12.96 11.46 19.13
N TYR A 164 14.22 11.05 19.22
CA TYR A 164 15.38 11.86 18.89
C TYR A 164 16.47 11.01 18.23
N ALA A 165 16.89 11.39 17.02
CA ALA A 165 17.96 10.70 16.31
C ALA A 165 19.33 11.15 16.83
N VAL A 166 20.07 10.23 17.46
CA VAL A 166 21.42 10.50 17.98
C VAL A 166 22.42 9.99 16.95
N LYS A 167 22.97 10.90 16.14
CA LYS A 167 23.86 10.55 15.01
C LYS A 167 25.33 10.50 15.41
N SER A 168 25.67 11.21 16.47
CA SER A 168 27.02 11.32 17.01
C SER A 168 27.00 11.77 18.47
N GLU A 169 28.16 11.79 19.11
CA GLU A 169 28.32 12.28 20.48
C GLU A 169 27.78 13.71 20.68
N LYS A 170 27.83 14.56 19.64
CA LYS A 170 27.32 15.94 19.70
C LYS A 170 25.81 16.02 19.90
N ASP A 171 25.08 14.96 19.57
CA ASP A 171 23.63 14.90 19.67
C ASP A 171 23.14 14.41 21.04
N VAL A 172 24.04 13.91 21.89
CA VAL A 172 23.71 13.31 23.20
C VAL A 172 22.99 14.29 24.12
N GLN A 173 23.59 15.45 24.39
CA GLN A 173 23.00 16.46 25.28
C GLN A 173 21.69 17.03 24.70
N PRO A 174 21.62 17.43 23.40
CA PRO A 174 20.36 17.81 22.77
C PRO A 174 19.24 16.75 22.88
N ALA A 175 19.57 15.47 22.74
CA ALA A 175 18.60 14.38 22.86
C ALA A 175 18.03 14.26 24.28
N LEU A 176 18.89 14.39 25.29
CA LEU A 176 18.49 14.39 26.70
C LEU A 176 17.58 15.57 27.04
N ASP A 177 17.93 16.76 26.56
CA ASP A 177 17.14 17.97 26.80
C ASP A 177 15.76 17.87 26.14
N ALA A 178 15.70 17.33 24.92
CA ALA A 178 14.46 17.14 24.17
C ALA A 178 13.52 16.13 24.82
N LEU A 179 14.07 15.07 25.43
CA LEU A 179 13.31 13.95 26.00
C LEU A 179 13.35 13.88 27.54
N LYS A 180 13.72 14.99 28.20
CA LYS A 180 13.84 15.07 29.66
C LYS A 180 12.57 14.64 30.39
N ASN A 181 12.74 14.09 31.60
CA ASN A 181 11.67 13.66 32.50
C ASN A 181 10.71 12.61 31.90
N ARG A 182 11.20 11.79 30.98
CA ARG A 182 10.43 10.68 30.41
C ARG A 182 11.18 9.36 30.61
N PRO A 183 10.48 8.23 30.76
CA PRO A 183 11.11 6.92 30.66
C PRO A 183 11.58 6.71 29.21
N LEU A 184 12.84 6.29 29.02
CA LEU A 184 13.47 6.21 27.71
C LEU A 184 13.92 4.78 27.37
N TYR A 185 14.06 4.52 26.09
CA TYR A 185 14.79 3.39 25.55
C TYR A 185 15.51 3.83 24.27
N ALA A 186 16.55 3.10 23.88
CA ALA A 186 17.27 3.33 22.64
C ALA A 186 17.18 2.10 21.74
N GLU A 187 17.17 2.33 20.44
CA GLU A 187 17.19 1.27 19.44
C GLU A 187 18.21 1.57 18.33
N VAL A 188 18.76 0.51 17.75
CA VAL A 188 19.69 0.63 16.62
C VAL A 188 19.00 1.37 15.48
N TRP A 189 19.75 2.20 14.76
CA TRP A 189 19.24 2.80 13.55
C TRP A 189 19.03 1.74 12.45
N VAL A 190 17.78 1.50 12.10
CA VAL A 190 17.43 0.53 11.07
C VAL A 190 17.53 1.19 9.70
N ASN A 191 18.44 0.69 8.85
CA ASN A 191 18.57 1.11 7.45
C ASN A 191 17.57 0.35 6.57
N PHE A 192 16.31 0.73 6.65
CA PHE A 192 15.24 0.13 5.85
C PHE A 192 15.23 0.70 4.42
N THR A 193 14.77 -0.12 3.47
CA THR A 193 14.51 0.28 2.08
C THR A 193 13.06 0.75 1.88
N MET A 194 12.15 0.26 2.73
CA MET A 194 10.72 0.61 2.71
C MET A 194 10.11 0.42 4.10
N GLU A 195 9.14 1.27 4.45
CA GLU A 195 8.27 1.04 5.61
C GLU A 195 6.99 0.36 5.14
N LEU A 196 6.60 -0.69 5.83
CA LEU A 196 5.40 -1.48 5.54
C LEU A 196 4.43 -1.40 6.71
N ALA A 197 3.15 -1.58 6.45
CA ALA A 197 2.17 -1.83 7.50
C ALA A 197 1.19 -2.93 7.10
N VAL A 198 0.73 -3.68 8.10
CA VAL A 198 -0.34 -4.66 7.96
C VAL A 198 -1.39 -4.40 9.04
N MET A 199 -2.64 -4.29 8.62
CA MET A 199 -3.76 -4.28 9.54
C MET A 199 -4.19 -5.73 9.84
N VAL A 200 -4.19 -6.10 11.11
CA VAL A 200 -4.55 -7.44 11.57
C VAL A 200 -5.80 -7.37 12.42
N ILE A 201 -6.77 -8.21 12.08
CA ILE A 201 -8.00 -8.42 12.84
C ILE A 201 -7.81 -9.67 13.70
N LYS A 202 -7.98 -9.56 15.01
CA LYS A 202 -8.03 -10.70 15.92
C LYS A 202 -9.45 -10.92 16.40
N THR A 203 -9.95 -12.14 16.24
CA THR A 203 -11.37 -12.50 16.46
C THR A 203 -11.59 -13.30 17.73
N LYS A 204 -10.57 -13.97 18.24
CA LYS A 204 -10.60 -14.73 19.49
C LYS A 204 -9.20 -14.85 20.08
N ASP A 205 -9.13 -15.09 21.39
CA ASP A 205 -7.91 -15.54 22.04
C ASP A 205 -7.74 -17.05 21.84
N GLU A 206 -6.50 -17.48 21.60
CA GLU A 206 -6.14 -18.91 21.48
C GLU A 206 -5.37 -19.34 22.73
N ALA A 207 -5.32 -20.65 22.98
CA ALA A 207 -4.56 -21.23 24.09
C ALA A 207 -3.03 -21.08 23.91
N ASP A 208 -2.55 -21.03 22.66
CA ASP A 208 -1.16 -20.80 22.31
C ASP A 208 -1.00 -19.94 21.04
N THR A 209 0.19 -19.40 20.84
CA THR A 209 0.51 -18.54 19.69
C THR A 209 0.78 -19.32 18.40
N SER A 210 0.84 -20.66 18.43
CA SER A 210 1.07 -21.49 17.24
C SER A 210 -0.17 -21.58 16.35
N SER A 211 -1.36 -21.35 16.92
CA SER A 211 -2.66 -21.32 16.23
C SER A 211 -3.07 -19.92 15.74
N TRP A 212 -2.11 -19.01 15.54
CA TRP A 212 -2.37 -17.63 15.09
C TRP A 212 -3.21 -17.56 13.80
N ALA A 213 -3.11 -18.56 12.93
CA ALA A 213 -3.79 -18.59 11.64
C ALA A 213 -5.33 -18.67 11.75
N SER A 214 -5.87 -19.29 12.81
CA SER A 214 -7.32 -19.44 13.00
C SER A 214 -7.98 -18.28 13.73
N SER A 215 -7.22 -17.52 14.51
CA SER A 215 -7.73 -16.39 15.30
C SER A 215 -7.55 -15.04 14.64
N THR A 216 -6.65 -14.95 13.66
CA THR A 216 -6.28 -13.68 13.01
C THR A 216 -6.62 -13.67 11.53
N ILE A 217 -6.96 -12.49 11.01
CA ILE A 217 -7.16 -12.20 9.59
C ILE A 217 -6.34 -10.94 9.28
N SER A 218 -5.75 -10.82 8.10
CA SER A 218 -5.00 -9.61 7.71
C SER A 218 -5.58 -8.93 6.49
N TYR A 219 -5.44 -7.62 6.44
CA TYR A 219 -5.50 -6.86 5.20
C TYR A 219 -4.20 -7.04 4.39
N PRO A 220 -4.20 -6.67 3.09
CA PRO A 220 -2.99 -6.59 2.28
C PRO A 220 -1.92 -5.70 2.91
N THR A 221 -0.67 -6.09 2.74
CA THR A 221 0.48 -5.26 3.14
C THR A 221 0.49 -3.99 2.32
N VAL A 222 0.66 -2.86 3.00
CA VAL A 222 0.77 -1.55 2.38
C VAL A 222 2.15 -0.97 2.58
N GLU A 223 2.59 -0.14 1.65
CA GLU A 223 3.76 0.72 1.83
C GLU A 223 3.31 1.99 2.54
N THR A 224 4.03 2.40 3.57
CA THR A 224 3.81 3.67 4.26
C THR A 224 4.98 4.61 4.00
N VAL A 225 4.69 5.89 3.76
CA VAL A 225 5.72 6.91 3.61
C VAL A 225 5.53 7.96 4.69
N HIS A 226 6.52 8.10 5.56
CA HIS A 226 6.54 9.13 6.59
C HIS A 226 7.33 10.36 6.15
N GLU A 227 6.87 11.53 6.57
CA GLU A 227 7.58 12.78 6.41
C GLU A 227 7.56 13.56 7.72
N ASP A 228 8.73 14.03 8.18
CA ASP A 228 8.91 14.59 9.52
C ASP A 228 8.36 13.67 10.64
N SER A 229 8.48 12.35 10.46
CA SER A 229 7.94 11.30 11.34
C SER A 229 6.40 11.27 11.45
N ILE A 230 5.69 11.87 10.49
CA ILE A 230 4.23 11.80 10.36
C ILE A 230 3.90 11.00 9.11
N CYS A 231 2.97 10.04 9.20
CA CYS A 231 2.52 9.28 8.04
C CYS A 231 1.91 10.24 7.00
N LYS A 232 2.51 10.30 5.82
CA LYS A 232 2.10 11.16 4.70
C LYS A 232 1.26 10.37 3.71
N LEU A 233 1.79 9.27 3.19
CA LEU A 233 1.18 8.45 2.15
C LEU A 233 1.08 6.98 2.55
N VAL A 234 0.09 6.29 1.98
CA VAL A 234 -0.06 4.85 2.05
C VAL A 234 -0.39 4.32 0.65
N TYR A 235 0.40 3.38 0.15
CA TYR A 235 0.15 2.72 -1.14
C TYR A 235 -0.36 1.29 -0.87
N ALA A 236 -1.56 0.98 -1.37
CA ALA A 236 -2.22 -0.30 -1.20
C ALA A 236 -2.51 -0.94 -2.58
N PRO A 237 -1.87 -2.07 -2.93
CA PRO A 237 -0.87 -2.81 -2.17
C PRO A 237 0.50 -2.12 -2.13
N ALA A 238 1.41 -2.60 -1.26
CA ALA A 238 2.81 -2.13 -1.24
C ALA A 238 3.49 -2.33 -2.60
N ARG A 239 4.26 -1.32 -3.05
CA ARG A 239 4.88 -1.32 -4.37
C ARG A 239 6.22 -2.03 -4.36
N GLY A 240 6.60 -2.64 -5.49
CA GLY A 240 7.96 -3.12 -5.71
C GLY A 240 8.44 -4.24 -4.79
N ILE A 241 7.55 -4.90 -4.04
CA ILE A 241 7.85 -6.08 -3.22
C ILE A 241 7.34 -7.35 -3.92
N SER A 242 8.00 -8.48 -3.65
CA SER A 242 7.55 -9.78 -4.19
C SER A 242 6.33 -10.32 -3.42
N ASN A 243 5.65 -11.31 -4.00
CA ASN A 243 4.54 -12.00 -3.33
C ASN A 243 5.00 -12.70 -2.05
N GLU A 244 6.21 -13.26 -2.05
CA GLU A 244 6.82 -13.91 -0.90
C GLU A 244 7.06 -12.91 0.24
N THR A 245 7.61 -11.73 -0.06
CA THR A 245 7.81 -10.65 0.93
C THR A 245 6.47 -10.19 1.49
N ASN A 246 5.46 -9.99 0.65
CA ASN A 246 4.11 -9.64 1.08
C ASN A 246 3.51 -10.69 2.03
N GLN A 247 3.61 -11.98 1.68
CA GLN A 247 3.12 -13.07 2.53
C GLN A 247 3.88 -13.14 3.86
N ARG A 248 5.21 -12.96 3.85
CA ARG A 248 6.03 -12.92 5.06
C ARG A 248 5.63 -11.76 5.97
N ALA A 249 5.38 -10.58 5.41
CA ALA A 249 4.90 -9.42 6.16
C ALA A 249 3.56 -9.69 6.86
N GLN A 250 2.59 -10.27 6.14
CA GLN A 250 1.29 -10.64 6.70
C GLN A 250 1.40 -11.70 7.79
N GLN A 251 2.21 -12.75 7.58
CA GLN A 251 2.42 -13.81 8.55
C GLN A 251 3.10 -13.29 9.82
N LEU A 252 4.15 -12.48 9.66
CA LEU A 252 4.85 -11.85 10.78
C LEU A 252 3.91 -10.97 11.61
N ALA A 253 3.13 -10.12 10.97
CA ALA A 253 2.16 -9.26 11.63
C ALA A 253 1.09 -10.08 12.38
N ARG A 254 0.53 -11.11 11.74
CA ARG A 254 -0.48 -12.00 12.37
C ARG A 254 0.08 -12.75 13.58
N LYS A 255 1.31 -13.27 13.46
CA LYS A 255 2.01 -13.94 14.57
C LYS A 255 2.29 -12.97 15.71
N ALA A 256 2.71 -11.73 15.41
CA ALA A 256 2.94 -10.69 16.41
C ALA A 256 1.66 -10.35 17.19
N ILE A 257 0.52 -10.22 16.51
CA ILE A 257 -0.77 -9.94 17.18
C ILE A 257 -1.30 -11.12 17.99
N ALA A 258 -0.96 -12.36 17.62
CA ALA A 258 -1.34 -13.53 18.41
C ALA A 258 -0.77 -13.50 19.84
N SER A 259 0.36 -12.83 20.06
CA SER A 259 0.99 -12.66 21.39
C SER A 259 0.23 -11.73 22.35
N PHE A 260 -0.76 -10.97 21.86
CA PHE A 260 -1.54 -10.03 22.69
C PHE A 260 -2.96 -10.53 22.89
N LYS A 261 -3.50 -10.41 24.11
CA LYS A 261 -4.89 -10.83 24.39
C LYS A 261 -5.93 -9.82 23.92
N GLY A 262 -7.11 -10.31 23.58
CA GLY A 262 -8.27 -9.50 23.19
C GLY A 262 -8.50 -9.43 21.68
N LYS A 263 -9.72 -9.02 21.35
CA LYS A 263 -10.27 -8.95 20.00
C LYS A 263 -10.14 -7.53 19.45
N GLY A 264 -10.27 -7.39 18.15
CA GLY A 264 -10.30 -6.11 17.47
C GLY A 264 -9.28 -6.01 16.36
N ILE A 265 -8.99 -4.79 15.93
CA ILE A 265 -8.05 -4.51 14.86
C ILE A 265 -6.79 -3.91 15.46
N PHE A 266 -5.64 -4.30 14.90
CA PHE A 266 -4.32 -3.85 15.30
C PHE A 266 -3.56 -3.39 14.06
N GLY A 267 -2.86 -2.26 14.17
CA GLY A 267 -1.89 -1.84 13.17
C GLY A 267 -0.52 -2.37 13.52
N VAL A 268 0.15 -3.06 12.59
CA VAL A 268 1.54 -3.52 12.74
C VAL A 268 2.39 -2.76 11.75
N GLU A 269 3.31 -1.93 12.24
CA GLU A 269 4.29 -1.22 11.44
C GLU A 269 5.59 -2.02 11.35
N MET A 270 6.23 -2.00 10.18
CA MET A 270 7.37 -2.83 9.87
C MET A 270 8.39 -2.08 9.00
N PHE A 271 9.64 -2.53 9.10
CA PHE A 271 10.74 -2.12 8.24
C PHE A 271 11.13 -3.27 7.32
N LEU A 272 11.17 -3.02 6.01
CA LEU A 272 11.77 -3.91 5.02
C LEU A 272 13.23 -3.53 4.82
N LEU A 273 14.15 -4.49 4.91
CA LEU A 273 15.59 -4.26 4.72
C LEU A 273 16.03 -4.64 3.30
N GLU A 274 17.27 -4.30 2.95
CA GLU A 274 17.85 -4.57 1.62
C GLU A 274 17.94 -6.07 1.28
N ASP A 275 18.10 -6.92 2.29
CA ASP A 275 18.11 -8.38 2.16
C ASP A 275 16.71 -9.03 2.15
N ASN A 276 15.65 -8.22 2.10
CA ASN A 276 14.23 -8.61 2.22
C ASN A 276 13.83 -9.21 3.58
N SER A 277 14.65 -9.06 4.61
CA SER A 277 14.21 -9.31 5.99
C SER A 277 13.25 -8.20 6.45
N ILE A 278 12.38 -8.56 7.41
CA ILE A 278 11.32 -7.67 7.90
C ILE A 278 11.42 -7.60 9.42
N LEU A 279 11.47 -6.39 9.96
CA LEU A 279 11.46 -6.13 11.40
C LEU A 279 10.16 -5.44 11.78
N VAL A 280 9.52 -5.84 12.89
CA VAL A 280 8.41 -5.07 13.46
C VAL A 280 8.96 -3.81 14.14
N ASN A 281 8.43 -2.65 13.75
CA ASN A 281 8.75 -1.35 14.34
C ASN A 281 7.94 -1.15 15.62
N GLU A 282 6.61 -1.11 15.47
CA GLU A 282 5.65 -0.94 16.56
C GLU A 282 4.26 -1.49 16.21
N ILE A 283 3.40 -1.62 17.23
CA ILE A 283 2.01 -2.06 17.11
C ILE A 283 1.08 -1.00 17.71
N ALA A 284 -0.10 -0.84 17.13
CA ALA A 284 -1.20 -0.04 17.65
C ALA A 284 -2.41 -0.95 17.94
N PRO A 285 -3.00 -0.94 19.15
CA PRO A 285 -4.09 -1.84 19.56
C PRO A 285 -5.48 -1.31 19.19
N ARG A 286 -5.61 -0.78 17.97
CA ARG A 286 -6.77 -0.01 17.52
C ARG A 286 -6.74 0.14 15.99
N PRO A 287 -7.81 0.69 15.38
CA PRO A 287 -7.73 1.18 14.01
C PRO A 287 -6.53 2.11 13.80
N HIS A 288 -5.91 2.03 12.63
CA HIS A 288 -4.65 2.70 12.34
C HIS A 288 -4.73 3.55 11.08
N ASN A 289 -3.90 4.59 11.02
CA ASN A 289 -3.85 5.52 9.89
C ASN A 289 -3.51 4.78 8.58
N SER A 290 -2.58 3.83 8.63
CA SER A 290 -2.21 3.01 7.46
C SER A 290 -3.36 2.14 6.92
N GLY A 291 -4.46 1.99 7.64
CA GLY A 291 -5.63 1.24 7.20
C GLY A 291 -6.75 2.09 6.60
N HIS A 292 -6.63 3.43 6.48
CA HIS A 292 -7.77 4.26 6.05
C HIS A 292 -8.24 3.95 4.62
N TYR A 293 -7.32 3.54 3.74
CA TYR A 293 -7.64 3.10 2.37
C TYR A 293 -8.70 1.98 2.31
N THR A 294 -8.85 1.21 3.39
CA THR A 294 -9.80 0.08 3.46
C THR A 294 -11.25 0.53 3.39
N ILE A 295 -11.56 1.81 3.65
CA ILE A 295 -12.91 2.35 3.52
C ILE A 295 -13.38 2.27 2.06
N GLU A 296 -12.51 2.68 1.13
CA GLU A 296 -12.84 2.71 -0.30
C GLU A 296 -12.42 1.45 -1.06
N SER A 297 -11.31 0.82 -0.64
CA SER A 297 -10.63 -0.18 -1.47
C SER A 297 -10.77 -1.61 -0.96
N CYS A 298 -11.51 -1.85 0.13
CA CYS A 298 -11.79 -3.19 0.63
C CYS A 298 -13.30 -3.42 0.77
N ARG A 299 -13.72 -4.69 0.81
CA ARG A 299 -15.14 -5.02 1.01
C ARG A 299 -15.67 -4.57 2.37
N LEU A 300 -14.87 -4.73 3.41
CA LEU A 300 -15.13 -4.21 4.75
C LEU A 300 -13.96 -3.35 5.19
N SER A 301 -14.25 -2.15 5.68
CA SER A 301 -13.23 -1.27 6.25
C SER A 301 -12.61 -1.86 7.51
N GLN A 302 -11.45 -1.36 7.91
CA GLN A 302 -10.84 -1.71 9.20
C GLN A 302 -11.81 -1.45 10.39
N TYR A 303 -12.71 -0.49 10.24
CA TYR A 303 -13.71 -0.16 11.26
C TYR A 303 -14.84 -1.20 11.28
N ASP A 304 -15.30 -1.62 10.10
CA ASP A 304 -16.28 -2.69 9.96
C ASP A 304 -15.81 -4.00 10.59
N THR A 305 -14.53 -4.35 10.36
CA THR A 305 -13.92 -5.57 10.88
C THR A 305 -13.54 -5.44 12.35
N HIS A 306 -13.18 -4.25 12.84
CA HIS A 306 -13.03 -4.00 14.27
C HIS A 306 -14.35 -4.24 15.01
N LEU A 307 -15.45 -3.63 14.55
CA LEU A 307 -16.79 -3.85 15.11
C LEU A 307 -17.18 -5.32 15.07
N SER A 308 -16.91 -6.00 13.95
CA SER A 308 -17.25 -7.42 13.82
C SER A 308 -16.46 -8.27 14.82
N ALA A 309 -15.17 -7.99 15.00
CA ALA A 309 -14.31 -8.72 15.92
C ALA A 309 -14.72 -8.53 17.39
N ILE A 310 -14.92 -7.29 17.84
CA ILE A 310 -15.27 -7.02 19.25
C ILE A 310 -16.71 -7.43 19.60
N LEU A 311 -17.55 -7.65 18.60
CA LEU A 311 -18.93 -8.12 18.75
C LEU A 311 -19.10 -9.61 18.40
N ASP A 312 -18.02 -10.35 18.16
CA ASP A 312 -18.04 -11.77 17.77
C ASP A 312 -18.92 -12.07 16.54
N ARG A 313 -18.97 -11.13 15.59
CA ARG A 313 -19.71 -11.29 14.34
C ARG A 313 -18.85 -11.98 13.28
N PRO A 314 -19.44 -12.81 12.41
CA PRO A 314 -18.72 -13.43 11.31
C PRO A 314 -18.05 -12.39 10.40
N ILE A 315 -16.77 -12.63 10.09
CA ILE A 315 -16.03 -11.87 9.08
C ILE A 315 -15.92 -12.76 7.83
N PRO A 316 -16.53 -12.38 6.70
CA PRO A 316 -16.46 -13.18 5.47
C PRO A 316 -15.01 -13.39 5.00
N ALA A 317 -14.72 -14.54 4.38
CA ALA A 317 -13.37 -14.89 3.93
C ALA A 317 -12.73 -13.84 2.99
N LYS A 318 -13.55 -13.12 2.23
CA LYS A 318 -13.11 -12.08 1.28
C LYS A 318 -13.19 -10.66 1.83
N ALA A 319 -13.49 -10.48 3.11
CA ALA A 319 -13.74 -9.17 3.72
C ALA A 319 -12.59 -8.18 3.53
N THR A 320 -11.36 -8.67 3.53
CA THR A 320 -10.15 -7.85 3.49
C THR A 320 -9.49 -7.79 2.11
N GLU A 321 -10.09 -8.42 1.08
CA GLU A 321 -9.56 -8.37 -0.28
C GLU A 321 -9.59 -6.93 -0.84
N LEU A 322 -8.49 -6.50 -1.45
CA LEU A 322 -8.44 -5.25 -2.21
C LEU A 322 -9.32 -5.39 -3.46
N LEU A 323 -10.21 -4.41 -3.64
CA LEU A 323 -11.07 -4.31 -4.82
C LEU A 323 -10.37 -3.60 -5.98
N THR A 324 -9.46 -2.69 -5.67
CA THR A 324 -8.71 -1.88 -6.64
C THR A 324 -7.40 -1.38 -6.00
N SER A 325 -6.47 -0.82 -6.76
CA SER A 325 -5.32 -0.13 -6.15
C SER A 325 -5.76 1.18 -5.51
N ALA A 326 -5.14 1.55 -4.40
CA ALA A 326 -5.45 2.79 -3.69
C ALA A 326 -4.20 3.49 -3.16
N ILE A 327 -4.22 4.82 -3.17
CA ILE A 327 -3.23 5.65 -2.48
C ILE A 327 -3.96 6.60 -1.54
N MET A 328 -3.66 6.50 -0.26
CA MET A 328 -4.16 7.43 0.75
C MET A 328 -3.11 8.51 1.04
N LEU A 329 -3.54 9.77 1.08
CA LEU A 329 -2.74 10.93 1.46
C LEU A 329 -3.38 11.62 2.67
N ASN A 330 -2.60 11.82 3.72
CA ASN A 330 -3.05 12.58 4.89
C ASN A 330 -3.17 14.08 4.57
N ILE A 331 -4.30 14.67 4.96
CA ILE A 331 -4.53 16.11 4.89
C ILE A 331 -4.08 16.73 6.21
N LEU A 332 -2.92 17.38 6.20
CA LEU A 332 -2.33 18.03 7.38
C LEU A 332 -2.61 19.54 7.38
N GLY A 333 -2.68 20.13 8.58
CA GLY A 333 -2.72 21.59 8.74
C GLY A 333 -1.43 22.26 8.27
N GLY A 334 -1.56 23.31 7.45
CA GLY A 334 -0.47 24.21 7.06
C GLY A 334 -0.28 25.38 8.03
N GLU A 335 0.38 26.45 7.56
CA GLU A 335 0.56 27.69 8.34
C GLU A 335 -0.73 28.50 8.47
N ASP A 336 -1.49 28.61 7.38
CA ASP A 336 -2.85 29.14 7.41
C ASP A 336 -3.81 28.08 7.98
N PRO A 337 -4.59 28.37 9.04
CA PRO A 337 -5.48 27.41 9.70
C PRO A 337 -6.53 26.75 8.80
N LYS A 338 -6.84 27.34 7.64
CA LYS A 338 -7.83 26.81 6.68
C LYS A 338 -7.21 26.28 5.39
N SER A 339 -5.89 26.33 5.25
CA SER A 339 -5.17 25.87 4.06
C SER A 339 -5.48 24.42 3.66
N PHE A 340 -5.77 23.56 4.65
CA PHE A 340 -6.14 22.17 4.43
C PHE A 340 -7.41 21.99 3.56
N LEU A 341 -8.33 22.97 3.57
CA LEU A 341 -9.53 22.95 2.73
C LEU A 341 -9.20 23.12 1.25
N ARG A 342 -8.10 23.78 0.90
CA ARG A 342 -7.66 23.89 -0.50
C ARG A 342 -7.33 22.52 -1.08
N LEU A 343 -6.62 21.69 -0.32
CA LEU A 343 -6.30 20.33 -0.73
C LEU A 343 -7.55 19.45 -0.80
N ALA A 344 -8.42 19.54 0.22
CA ALA A 344 -9.68 18.81 0.24
C ALA A 344 -10.54 19.11 -1.01
N ASN A 345 -10.77 20.39 -1.33
CA ASN A 345 -11.56 20.80 -2.48
C ASN A 345 -10.93 20.40 -3.82
N ALA A 346 -9.59 20.48 -3.94
CA ALA A 346 -8.89 20.03 -5.14
C ALA A 346 -9.03 18.52 -5.34
N ALA A 347 -8.96 17.75 -4.25
CA ALA A 347 -9.12 16.31 -4.26
C ALA A 347 -10.54 15.88 -4.63
N ASP A 348 -11.57 16.56 -4.10
CA ASP A 348 -12.97 16.35 -4.52
C ASP A 348 -13.15 16.59 -6.02
N THR A 349 -12.55 17.66 -6.55
CA THR A 349 -12.61 17.99 -7.98
C THR A 349 -11.91 16.94 -8.84
N ALA A 350 -10.83 16.34 -8.32
CA ALA A 350 -10.08 15.27 -8.98
C ALA A 350 -10.75 13.88 -8.84
N GLY A 351 -11.90 13.77 -8.16
CA GLY A 351 -12.61 12.50 -7.97
C GLY A 351 -12.06 11.61 -6.85
N ALA A 352 -11.13 12.12 -6.03
CA ALA A 352 -10.66 11.41 -4.84
C ALA A 352 -11.75 11.38 -3.76
N LYS A 353 -11.71 10.37 -2.87
CA LYS A 353 -12.60 10.30 -1.72
C LYS A 353 -12.00 11.06 -0.55
N VAL A 354 -12.63 12.16 -0.16
CA VAL A 354 -12.16 13.06 0.90
C VAL A 354 -12.86 12.77 2.22
N HIS A 355 -12.08 12.66 3.30
CA HIS A 355 -12.54 12.44 4.67
C HIS A 355 -12.03 13.55 5.59
N LEU A 356 -12.88 14.51 5.92
CA LEU A 356 -12.54 15.58 6.88
C LEU A 356 -13.05 15.26 8.29
N TYR A 357 -12.20 15.48 9.29
CA TYR A 357 -12.46 15.01 10.65
C TYR A 357 -13.22 16.01 11.54
N GLY A 358 -13.69 17.14 11.02
CA GLY A 358 -14.47 18.11 11.81
C GLY A 358 -13.70 18.76 12.97
N LYS A 359 -12.38 18.94 12.83
CA LYS A 359 -11.51 19.45 13.91
C LYS A 359 -11.47 20.98 14.08
N GLY A 360 -12.26 21.71 13.29
CA GLY A 360 -12.24 23.17 13.22
C GLY A 360 -10.98 23.70 12.53
N ASP A 361 -10.48 24.84 13.00
CA ASP A 361 -9.25 25.44 12.50
C ASP A 361 -8.02 24.55 12.77
N ALA A 362 -7.13 24.46 11.79
CA ALA A 362 -5.97 23.59 11.85
C ALA A 362 -4.80 24.25 12.58
N THR A 363 -3.96 23.41 13.19
CA THR A 363 -2.60 23.77 13.61
C THR A 363 -1.60 23.03 12.72
N LYS A 364 -0.42 23.61 12.52
CA LYS A 364 0.64 23.01 11.67
C LYS A 364 0.92 21.55 12.05
N GLY A 365 0.84 20.66 11.07
CA GLY A 365 1.09 19.21 11.22
C GLY A 365 -0.04 18.39 11.86
N ARG A 366 -1.15 19.01 12.29
CA ARG A 366 -2.31 18.27 12.80
C ARG A 366 -3.03 17.55 11.65
N LYS A 367 -3.35 16.26 11.82
CA LYS A 367 -4.17 15.48 10.88
C LYS A 367 -5.60 16.03 10.85
N MET A 368 -5.97 16.73 9.80
CA MET A 368 -7.28 17.36 9.60
C MET A 368 -8.26 16.49 8.82
N GLY A 369 -7.71 15.59 8.01
CA GLY A 369 -8.46 14.63 7.20
C GLY A 369 -7.51 13.65 6.52
N HIS A 370 -8.06 12.86 5.61
CA HIS A 370 -7.29 12.15 4.59
C HIS A 370 -8.08 12.17 3.28
N LEU A 371 -7.41 11.82 2.19
CA LEU A 371 -8.03 11.53 0.91
C LEU A 371 -7.53 10.18 0.39
N THR A 372 -8.39 9.46 -0.32
CA THR A 372 -8.06 8.19 -0.97
C THR A 372 -8.31 8.33 -2.47
N VAL A 373 -7.26 8.13 -3.27
CA VAL A 373 -7.34 7.99 -4.74
C VAL A 373 -7.37 6.50 -5.08
N LEU A 374 -8.29 6.11 -5.95
CA LEU A 374 -8.41 4.74 -6.45
C LEU A 374 -7.92 4.69 -7.90
N GLY A 375 -7.32 3.58 -8.30
CA GLY A 375 -6.96 3.32 -9.69
C GLY A 375 -7.04 1.84 -10.00
N ASN A 376 -7.35 1.47 -11.25
CA ASN A 376 -7.37 0.07 -11.69
C ASN A 376 -5.98 -0.55 -11.63
N THR A 377 -4.96 0.31 -11.74
CA THR A 377 -3.54 -0.02 -11.49
C THR A 377 -2.96 0.95 -10.48
N MET A 378 -1.84 0.57 -9.86
CA MET A 378 -1.12 1.49 -8.97
C MET A 378 -0.58 2.69 -9.76
N GLU A 379 -0.13 2.46 -10.99
CA GLU A 379 0.35 3.50 -11.91
C GLU A 379 -0.69 4.59 -12.18
N GLU A 380 -1.95 4.20 -12.43
CA GLU A 380 -3.06 5.14 -12.62
C GLU A 380 -3.29 5.98 -11.36
N ALA A 381 -3.38 5.34 -10.19
CA ALA A 381 -3.54 6.03 -8.92
C ALA A 381 -2.37 6.99 -8.64
N GLU A 382 -1.13 6.63 -8.99
CA GLU A 382 0.06 7.49 -8.87
C GLU A 382 -0.05 8.74 -9.74
N GLN A 383 -0.53 8.60 -10.99
CA GLN A 383 -0.72 9.72 -11.90
C GLN A 383 -1.77 10.70 -11.36
N ASP A 384 -2.88 10.18 -10.86
CA ASP A 384 -4.00 10.98 -10.36
C ASP A 384 -3.69 11.69 -9.05
N ILE A 385 -2.91 11.07 -8.16
CA ILE A 385 -2.58 11.66 -6.85
C ILE A 385 -1.41 12.65 -6.90
N GLU A 386 -0.53 12.57 -7.90
CA GLU A 386 0.68 13.40 -8.01
C GLU A 386 0.40 14.92 -7.92
N PRO A 387 -0.61 15.49 -8.61
CA PRO A 387 -0.97 16.90 -8.44
C PRO A 387 -1.41 17.26 -7.01
N LEU A 388 -2.08 16.34 -6.31
CA LEU A 388 -2.53 16.53 -4.93
C LEU A 388 -1.37 16.47 -3.94
N ILE A 389 -0.38 15.61 -4.18
CA ILE A 389 0.86 15.56 -3.38
C ILE A 389 1.60 16.89 -3.47
N ARG A 390 1.76 17.44 -4.69
CA ARG A 390 2.41 18.75 -4.88
C ARG A 390 1.69 19.85 -4.12
N LEU A 391 0.36 19.90 -4.21
CA LEU A 391 -0.44 20.88 -3.48
C LEU A 391 -0.30 20.71 -1.96
N ALA A 392 -0.25 19.47 -1.46
CA ALA A 392 -0.03 19.20 -0.03
C ALA A 392 1.35 19.72 0.44
N ASP A 393 2.39 19.55 -0.38
CA ASP A 393 3.74 20.02 -0.09
C ASP A 393 3.83 21.55 -0.08
N GLU A 394 3.17 22.20 -1.06
CA GLU A 394 3.03 23.66 -1.11
C GLU A 394 2.35 24.22 0.14
N ILE A 395 1.22 23.62 0.56
CA ILE A 395 0.47 24.03 1.77
C ILE A 395 1.33 23.97 3.03
N ARG A 396 2.27 23.03 3.10
CA ARG A 396 3.18 22.88 4.25
C ARG A 396 4.38 23.81 4.20
N GLY A 397 4.45 24.71 3.21
CA GLY A 397 5.53 25.67 3.06
C GLY A 397 6.85 25.01 2.67
N LYS A 398 6.80 23.79 2.12
CA LYS A 398 7.99 23.12 1.61
C LYS A 398 8.15 23.54 0.16
N GLN A 399 9.30 24.11 -0.19
CA GLN A 399 9.76 24.04 -1.58
C GLN A 399 9.69 22.55 -1.96
N SER A 400 9.19 22.21 -3.14
CA SER A 400 9.21 20.84 -3.69
C SER A 400 10.64 20.28 -3.60
N THR A 401 10.99 19.73 -2.44
CA THR A 401 12.33 19.33 -2.05
C THR A 401 12.22 17.85 -1.83
N ARG A 402 12.63 17.13 -2.89
CA ARG A 402 12.23 15.76 -3.21
C ARG A 402 10.76 15.69 -3.58
N GLY A 403 10.47 16.04 -4.84
CA GLY A 403 9.52 15.21 -5.57
C GLY A 403 9.90 13.78 -5.25
N ILE A 404 8.93 12.98 -4.79
CA ILE A 404 9.09 11.54 -4.63
C ILE A 404 9.88 11.15 -5.86
N ARG A 405 11.15 10.78 -5.65
CA ARG A 405 11.99 10.40 -6.77
C ARG A 405 11.40 9.06 -7.09
N ALA A 406 10.34 9.05 -7.90
CA ALA A 406 9.96 7.91 -8.69
C ALA A 406 11.30 7.41 -9.17
N PRO A 407 11.75 6.21 -8.73
CA PRO A 407 13.04 5.69 -9.16
C PRO A 407 13.02 5.91 -10.66
N LYS A 408 14.01 6.65 -11.21
CA LYS A 408 14.02 7.06 -12.62
C LYS A 408 13.62 5.83 -13.43
N ARG A 409 12.34 5.74 -13.79
CA ARG A 409 11.76 4.48 -14.24
C ARG A 409 12.29 4.41 -15.66
N LYS A 410 13.19 3.48 -15.92
CA LYS A 410 13.20 2.87 -17.24
C LYS A 410 11.76 2.40 -17.40
N THR A 411 10.99 3.07 -18.25
CA THR A 411 9.61 2.69 -18.57
C THR A 411 9.63 1.18 -18.81
N GLN A 412 8.96 0.42 -17.95
CA GLN A 412 8.96 -1.04 -18.10
C GLN A 412 8.29 -1.34 -19.44
N PRO A 413 8.94 -2.12 -20.33
CA PRO A 413 8.43 -2.33 -21.66
C PRO A 413 7.18 -3.22 -21.64
N PHE A 414 6.12 -2.79 -22.32
CA PHE A 414 4.93 -3.61 -22.55
C PHE A 414 5.12 -4.55 -23.75
N VAL A 415 5.98 -4.16 -24.70
CA VAL A 415 6.30 -4.99 -25.87
C VAL A 415 7.77 -5.35 -25.89
N GLY A 416 8.06 -6.66 -26.03
CA GLY A 416 9.40 -7.14 -26.33
C GLY A 416 9.58 -7.33 -27.82
N VAL A 417 10.57 -6.69 -28.45
CA VAL A 417 10.88 -6.91 -29.87
C VAL A 417 12.23 -7.60 -30.00
N VAL A 418 12.23 -8.85 -30.47
CA VAL A 418 13.44 -9.67 -30.59
C VAL A 418 13.72 -10.10 -32.01
N THR A 419 14.99 -10.05 -32.40
CA THR A 419 15.49 -10.54 -33.70
C THR A 419 16.54 -11.63 -33.54
N GLY A 420 16.68 -12.49 -34.55
CA GLY A 420 17.74 -13.52 -34.57
C GLY A 420 19.12 -12.95 -34.89
N SER A 421 19.15 -11.81 -35.59
CA SER A 421 20.35 -11.12 -36.04
C SER A 421 20.16 -9.59 -36.04
N ILE A 422 21.27 -8.85 -36.02
CA ILE A 422 21.24 -7.40 -36.19
C ILE A 422 20.79 -6.99 -37.60
N SER A 423 21.04 -7.84 -38.60
CA SER A 423 20.63 -7.63 -40.00
C SER A 423 19.12 -7.51 -40.18
N ASP A 424 18.32 -8.02 -39.23
CA ASP A 424 16.85 -8.00 -39.31
C ASP A 424 16.26 -6.70 -38.77
N GLN A 425 17.05 -5.91 -38.01
CA GLN A 425 16.59 -4.69 -37.33
C GLN A 425 16.03 -3.60 -38.25
N PRO A 426 16.58 -3.33 -39.47
CA PRO A 426 16.01 -2.34 -40.38
C PRO A 426 14.56 -2.64 -40.76
N ASN A 427 14.17 -3.92 -40.83
CA ASN A 427 12.79 -4.31 -41.15
C ASN A 427 11.79 -3.99 -40.03
N LEU A 428 12.24 -3.58 -38.85
CA LEU A 428 11.40 -3.25 -37.69
C LEU A 428 11.22 -1.75 -37.47
N GLU A 429 11.79 -0.88 -38.30
CA GLU A 429 11.69 0.58 -38.12
C GLU A 429 10.25 1.08 -38.11
N ALA A 430 9.42 0.58 -39.02
CA ALA A 430 7.99 0.89 -39.06
C ALA A 430 7.25 0.42 -37.80
N CYS A 431 7.66 -0.72 -37.22
CA CYS A 431 7.10 -1.22 -35.96
C CYS A 431 7.43 -0.27 -34.80
N TYR A 432 8.67 0.18 -34.71
CA TYR A 432 9.11 1.12 -33.67
C TYR A 432 8.42 2.48 -33.79
N LYS A 433 8.19 2.96 -35.02
CA LYS A 433 7.44 4.20 -35.26
C LYS A 433 6.03 4.13 -34.68
N ILE A 434 5.29 3.05 -34.97
CA ILE A 434 3.94 2.86 -34.41
C ILE A 434 3.95 2.86 -32.89
N PHE A 435 4.90 2.17 -32.25
CA PHE A 435 4.98 2.18 -30.78
C PHE A 435 5.26 3.56 -30.20
N ASN A 436 6.14 4.34 -30.83
CA ASN A 436 6.40 5.72 -30.41
C ASN A 436 5.17 6.60 -30.59
N ASP A 437 4.50 6.54 -31.74
CA ASP A 437 3.28 7.31 -32.03
C ASP A 437 2.16 6.96 -31.02
N PHE A 438 2.05 5.68 -30.67
CA PHE A 438 1.04 5.19 -29.74
C PHE A 438 1.45 5.39 -28.28
N GLY A 439 2.69 5.78 -28.00
CA GLY A 439 3.23 5.90 -26.65
C GLY A 439 3.35 4.55 -25.92
N ILE A 440 3.50 3.45 -26.67
CA ILE A 440 3.65 2.10 -26.15
C ILE A 440 5.12 1.89 -25.74
N PRO A 441 5.44 1.63 -24.46
CA PRO A 441 6.80 1.31 -24.05
C PRO A 441 7.25 -0.04 -24.62
N PHE A 442 8.45 -0.10 -25.21
CA PHE A 442 8.97 -1.33 -25.79
C PHE A 442 10.48 -1.47 -25.59
N GLU A 443 10.97 -2.70 -25.67
CA GLU A 443 12.39 -3.03 -25.66
C GLU A 443 12.81 -3.71 -26.97
N LYS A 444 14.10 -3.57 -27.33
CA LYS A 444 14.72 -4.19 -28.50
C LYS A 444 15.77 -5.18 -28.04
N GLY A 445 15.85 -6.35 -28.66
CA GLY A 445 16.87 -7.34 -28.34
C GLY A 445 17.27 -8.22 -29.51
N ILE A 446 18.50 -8.73 -29.48
CA ILE A 446 18.95 -9.79 -30.38
C ILE A 446 19.00 -11.08 -29.56
N LYS A 447 18.15 -12.04 -29.91
CA LYS A 447 18.01 -13.35 -29.25
C LYS A 447 18.02 -14.41 -30.34
N SER A 448 19.12 -15.14 -30.46
CA SER A 448 19.27 -16.13 -31.53
C SER A 448 18.88 -17.50 -31.02
N ALA A 449 17.88 -18.13 -31.64
CA ALA A 449 17.48 -19.49 -31.30
C ALA A 449 18.60 -20.52 -31.57
N HIS A 450 19.53 -20.22 -32.48
CA HIS A 450 20.61 -21.13 -32.88
C HIS A 450 21.92 -20.83 -32.17
N ARG A 451 22.27 -19.54 -32.02
CA ARG A 451 23.58 -19.12 -31.50
C ARG A 451 23.57 -18.89 -29.99
N THR A 452 22.44 -18.47 -29.43
CA THR A 452 22.30 -18.14 -28.00
C THR A 452 20.98 -18.69 -27.41
N PRO A 453 20.73 -20.02 -27.53
CA PRO A 453 19.46 -20.62 -27.16
C PRO A 453 19.08 -20.41 -25.69
N ASP A 454 20.03 -20.51 -24.77
CA ASP A 454 19.75 -20.34 -23.33
C ASP A 454 19.35 -18.90 -22.99
N ALA A 455 20.05 -17.91 -23.55
CA ALA A 455 19.76 -16.50 -23.33
C ALA A 455 18.42 -16.08 -23.98
N MET A 456 18.00 -16.77 -25.04
CA MET A 456 16.67 -16.61 -25.66
C MET A 456 15.59 -17.26 -24.80
N ALA A 457 15.82 -18.47 -24.27
CA ALA A 457 14.89 -19.16 -23.39
C ALA A 457 14.69 -18.39 -22.07
N GLU A 458 15.76 -17.90 -21.46
CA GLU A 458 15.71 -17.08 -20.24
C GLU A 458 14.92 -15.78 -20.47
N TYR A 459 15.15 -15.11 -21.60
CA TYR A 459 14.41 -13.93 -22.02
C TYR A 459 12.89 -14.21 -22.09
N ALA A 460 12.51 -15.31 -22.75
CA ALA A 460 11.12 -15.69 -22.93
C ALA A 460 10.46 -16.08 -21.61
N LYS A 461 11.14 -16.87 -20.76
CA LYS A 461 10.63 -17.30 -19.44
C LYS A 461 10.37 -16.14 -18.49
N THR A 462 11.25 -15.14 -18.50
CA THR A 462 11.19 -13.99 -17.57
C THR A 462 10.32 -12.85 -18.08
N SER A 463 9.95 -12.84 -19.37
CA SER A 463 9.23 -11.74 -20.02
C SER A 463 7.99 -11.25 -19.26
N GLY A 464 7.10 -12.15 -18.85
CA GLY A 464 5.88 -11.79 -18.11
C GLY A 464 6.15 -11.15 -16.75
N HIS A 465 7.18 -11.62 -16.03
CA HIS A 465 7.60 -11.02 -14.75
C HIS A 465 8.21 -9.62 -14.93
N ARG A 466 8.74 -9.32 -16.12
CA ARG A 466 9.30 -8.01 -16.48
C ARG A 466 8.24 -7.01 -16.98
N GLY A 467 6.97 -7.38 -16.96
CA GLY A 467 5.85 -6.53 -17.39
C GLY A 467 5.52 -6.61 -18.87
N ILE A 468 6.25 -7.42 -19.66
CA ILE A 468 5.99 -7.61 -21.09
C ILE A 468 4.67 -8.35 -21.27
N LYS A 469 3.81 -7.79 -22.11
CA LYS A 469 2.47 -8.31 -22.39
C LYS A 469 2.37 -8.98 -23.76
N VAL A 470 3.29 -8.70 -24.66
CA VAL A 470 3.39 -9.33 -25.98
C VAL A 470 4.83 -9.28 -26.48
N ILE A 471 5.28 -10.33 -27.15
CA ILE A 471 6.59 -10.38 -27.80
C ILE A 471 6.42 -10.41 -29.31
N ILE A 472 7.10 -9.53 -30.03
CA ILE A 472 7.29 -9.63 -31.48
C ILE A 472 8.63 -10.30 -31.73
N ALA A 473 8.61 -11.48 -32.34
CA ALA A 473 9.79 -12.20 -32.75
C ALA A 473 9.91 -12.16 -34.28
N ALA A 474 10.95 -11.48 -34.76
CA ALA A 474 11.22 -11.33 -36.19
C ALA A 474 12.41 -12.19 -36.61
N ALA A 475 12.23 -12.97 -37.68
CA ALA A 475 13.30 -13.82 -38.21
C ALA A 475 13.11 -14.10 -39.70
N GLY A 476 14.24 -14.19 -40.41
CA GLY A 476 14.32 -14.65 -41.80
C GLY A 476 15.18 -15.89 -41.95
N GLY A 477 14.96 -16.66 -43.01
CA GLY A 477 15.72 -17.88 -43.33
C GLY A 477 15.35 -19.03 -42.40
N ALA A 478 16.29 -19.47 -41.55
CA ALA A 478 16.03 -20.49 -40.52
C ALA A 478 15.17 -19.93 -39.38
N ALA A 479 13.90 -19.61 -39.64
CA ALA A 479 12.98 -18.80 -38.83
C ALA A 479 12.39 -19.52 -37.57
N HIS A 480 13.25 -20.17 -36.79
CA HIS A 480 12.86 -20.91 -35.59
C HIS A 480 12.59 -20.01 -34.37
N LEU A 481 13.04 -18.75 -34.41
CA LEU A 481 13.00 -17.85 -33.26
C LEU A 481 11.58 -17.68 -32.67
N PRO A 482 10.53 -17.36 -33.45
CA PRO A 482 9.21 -17.12 -32.87
C PRO A 482 8.63 -18.35 -32.19
N GLY A 483 8.80 -19.52 -32.82
CA GLY A 483 8.34 -20.78 -32.24
C GLY A 483 9.06 -21.15 -30.95
N MET A 484 10.38 -20.94 -30.92
CA MET A 484 11.19 -21.18 -29.71
C MET A 484 10.86 -20.21 -28.58
N VAL A 485 10.66 -18.92 -28.88
CA VAL A 485 10.21 -17.94 -27.89
C VAL A 485 8.84 -18.35 -27.33
N ALA A 486 7.89 -18.72 -28.20
CA ALA A 486 6.55 -19.16 -27.79
C ALA A 486 6.58 -20.38 -26.88
N ALA A 487 7.47 -21.34 -27.13
CA ALA A 487 7.63 -22.52 -26.29
C ALA A 487 8.06 -22.20 -24.85
N PHE A 488 8.77 -21.09 -24.64
CA PHE A 488 9.27 -20.68 -23.33
C PHE A 488 8.44 -19.57 -22.68
N SER A 489 7.71 -18.77 -23.45
CA SER A 489 6.84 -17.69 -22.97
C SER A 489 5.44 -18.21 -22.63
N LYS A 490 5.33 -18.98 -21.53
CA LYS A 490 4.10 -19.71 -21.15
C LYS A 490 2.81 -18.89 -21.12
N SER A 491 2.89 -17.61 -20.73
CA SER A 491 1.74 -16.73 -20.54
C SER A 491 1.76 -15.47 -21.41
N VAL A 492 2.85 -15.24 -22.16
CA VAL A 492 3.01 -14.04 -22.98
C VAL A 492 2.84 -14.41 -24.44
N PRO A 493 1.85 -13.85 -25.16
CA PRO A 493 1.62 -14.14 -26.57
C PRO A 493 2.80 -13.69 -27.44
N VAL A 494 3.08 -14.47 -28.48
CA VAL A 494 4.14 -14.20 -29.45
C VAL A 494 3.54 -13.91 -30.82
N ILE A 495 3.93 -12.76 -31.37
CA ILE A 495 3.67 -12.38 -32.76
C ILE A 495 4.91 -12.75 -33.58
N GLY A 496 4.72 -13.60 -34.58
CA GLY A 496 5.76 -13.95 -35.54
C GLY A 496 5.77 -12.96 -36.69
N LEU A 497 6.92 -12.32 -36.94
CA LEU A 497 7.15 -11.46 -38.11
C LEU A 497 8.13 -12.15 -39.07
N PRO A 498 7.63 -12.77 -40.15
CA PRO A 498 8.48 -13.35 -41.17
C PRO A 498 9.28 -12.24 -41.88
N ILE A 499 10.60 -12.32 -41.82
CA ILE A 499 11.48 -11.42 -42.58
C ILE A 499 11.90 -12.13 -43.86
N LYS A 500 11.81 -11.41 -44.99
CA LYS A 500 12.21 -11.90 -46.30
C LYS A 500 13.74 -12.12 -46.34
N PRO A 501 14.22 -13.36 -46.44
CA PRO A 501 15.64 -13.65 -46.61
C PRO A 501 16.03 -13.59 -48.09
N THR A 502 17.31 -13.83 -48.39
CA THR A 502 17.85 -13.78 -49.76
C THR A 502 17.25 -14.84 -50.70
N ILE A 503 16.76 -15.96 -50.16
CA ILE A 503 16.24 -17.11 -50.93
C ILE A 503 14.84 -17.43 -50.40
N GLY A 504 13.88 -17.84 -51.25
CA GLY A 504 12.57 -18.33 -50.81
C GLY A 504 11.53 -17.25 -50.48
N ASP A 505 11.86 -15.97 -50.69
CA ASP A 505 10.92 -14.83 -50.63
C ASP A 505 10.14 -14.67 -49.32
N GLY A 506 10.62 -15.30 -48.24
CA GLY A 506 9.98 -15.31 -46.92
C GLY A 506 8.88 -16.35 -46.75
N TRP A 507 8.60 -17.19 -47.75
CA TRP A 507 7.66 -18.31 -47.64
C TRP A 507 8.11 -19.36 -46.65
N ASP A 508 9.41 -19.65 -46.64
CA ASP A 508 10.07 -20.50 -45.65
C ASP A 508 9.82 -20.00 -44.23
N SER A 509 10.03 -18.70 -43.99
CA SER A 509 9.77 -18.05 -42.71
C SER A 509 8.28 -18.10 -42.34
N LEU A 510 7.38 -17.80 -43.28
CA LEU A 510 5.94 -17.76 -43.05
C LEU A 510 5.39 -19.15 -42.69
N VAL A 511 5.76 -20.19 -43.45
CA VAL A 511 5.34 -21.57 -43.20
C VAL A 511 5.91 -22.07 -41.87
N SER A 512 7.17 -21.76 -41.56
CA SER A 512 7.80 -22.09 -40.28
C SER A 512 7.03 -21.50 -39.09
N MET A 513 6.59 -20.24 -39.19
CA MET A 513 5.89 -19.55 -38.08
C MET A 513 4.42 -19.94 -37.95
N THR A 514 3.77 -20.36 -39.05
CA THR A 514 2.36 -20.76 -39.05
C THR A 514 2.15 -22.23 -38.66
N ASN A 515 3.13 -23.10 -38.89
CA ASN A 515 3.02 -24.54 -38.68
C ASN A 515 3.53 -24.99 -37.29
N MET A 516 2.97 -24.40 -36.23
CA MET A 516 3.40 -24.64 -34.84
C MET A 516 2.70 -25.85 -34.18
N PRO A 517 3.40 -26.65 -33.35
CA PRO A 517 2.79 -27.74 -32.59
C PRO A 517 1.78 -27.23 -31.54
N ARG A 518 0.89 -28.14 -31.10
CA ARG A 518 -0.08 -27.86 -30.01
C ARG A 518 0.66 -27.37 -28.76
N GLY A 519 0.18 -26.26 -28.19
CA GLY A 519 0.74 -25.66 -26.97
C GLY A 519 1.74 -24.51 -27.20
N CYS A 520 2.15 -24.25 -28.46
CA CYS A 520 3.10 -23.18 -28.79
C CYS A 520 2.55 -22.23 -29.87
N PRO A 521 1.40 -21.55 -29.66
CA PRO A 521 0.80 -20.71 -30.69
C PRO A 521 1.68 -19.50 -31.02
N VAL A 522 1.82 -19.21 -32.32
CA VAL A 522 2.47 -18.00 -32.83
C VAL A 522 1.48 -17.25 -33.72
N LEU A 523 1.21 -16.00 -33.38
CA LEU A 523 0.34 -15.10 -34.14
C LEU A 523 1.14 -14.53 -35.31
N THR A 524 1.08 -15.18 -36.46
CA THR A 524 1.95 -14.84 -37.59
C THR A 524 1.33 -13.77 -38.47
N VAL A 525 2.06 -12.68 -38.73
CA VAL A 525 1.67 -11.63 -39.69
C VAL A 525 2.28 -11.89 -41.07
N GLY A 526 1.90 -11.08 -42.07
CA GLY A 526 2.46 -11.17 -43.42
C GLY A 526 3.98 -10.92 -43.46
N VAL A 527 4.64 -11.43 -44.51
CA VAL A 527 6.08 -11.26 -44.75
C VAL A 527 6.43 -9.77 -44.80
N ASN A 528 7.49 -9.37 -44.09
CA ASN A 528 7.95 -7.98 -43.93
C ASN A 528 6.89 -6.99 -43.42
N ASN A 529 5.79 -7.47 -42.83
CA ASN A 529 4.69 -6.61 -42.40
C ASN A 529 4.85 -6.15 -40.95
N ALA A 530 5.88 -5.34 -40.71
CA ALA A 530 6.21 -4.83 -39.37
C ALA A 530 5.13 -3.90 -38.80
N VAL A 531 4.38 -3.20 -39.66
CA VAL A 531 3.23 -2.37 -39.26
C VAL A 531 2.14 -3.24 -38.64
N ASN A 532 1.73 -4.33 -39.31
CA ASN A 532 0.72 -5.22 -38.74
C ASN A 532 1.21 -5.98 -37.51
N ALA A 533 2.51 -6.26 -37.40
CA ALA A 533 3.07 -6.80 -36.16
C ALA A 533 2.86 -5.82 -34.98
N ALA A 534 3.14 -4.53 -35.21
CA ALA A 534 2.94 -3.49 -34.20
C ALA A 534 1.47 -3.24 -33.87
N LEU A 535 0.59 -3.18 -34.88
CA LEU A 535 -0.85 -3.01 -34.69
C LEU A 535 -1.48 -4.24 -34.03
N GLY A 536 -0.99 -5.45 -34.32
CA GLY A 536 -1.38 -6.68 -33.64
C GLY A 536 -1.00 -6.64 -32.15
N ALA A 537 0.21 -6.18 -31.84
CA ALA A 537 0.61 -5.95 -30.45
C ALA A 537 -0.28 -4.89 -29.79
N ALA A 538 -0.55 -3.76 -30.45
CA ALA A 538 -1.44 -2.72 -29.95
C ALA A 538 -2.87 -3.23 -29.69
N ARG A 539 -3.41 -4.11 -30.55
CA ARG A 539 -4.71 -4.76 -30.35
C ARG A 539 -4.75 -5.64 -29.10
N ILE A 540 -3.67 -6.36 -28.82
CA ILE A 540 -3.54 -7.16 -27.59
C ILE A 540 -3.53 -6.22 -26.38
N LEU A 541 -2.76 -5.13 -26.41
CA LEU A 541 -2.68 -4.15 -25.33
C LEU A 541 -4.01 -3.40 -25.12
N ALA A 542 -4.75 -3.10 -26.18
CA ALA A 542 -6.03 -2.41 -26.15
C ALA A 542 -7.12 -3.18 -25.35
N GLY A 543 -6.91 -4.46 -25.04
CA GLY A 543 -7.79 -5.23 -24.16
C GLY A 543 -7.78 -4.76 -22.70
N TRP A 544 -6.79 -3.96 -22.28
CA TRP A 544 -6.70 -3.42 -20.92
C TRP A 544 -6.11 -2.00 -20.83
N ASP A 545 -5.64 -1.42 -21.94
CA ASP A 545 -5.12 -0.05 -22.00
C ASP A 545 -6.03 0.80 -22.90
N GLU A 546 -6.91 1.59 -22.27
CA GLU A 546 -7.86 2.47 -22.98
C GLU A 546 -7.15 3.58 -23.78
N GLY A 547 -5.95 4.00 -23.38
CA GLY A 547 -5.16 4.98 -24.12
C GLY A 547 -4.64 4.42 -25.44
N VAL A 548 -4.13 3.19 -25.41
CA VAL A 548 -3.73 2.46 -26.64
C VAL A 548 -4.94 2.16 -27.51
N LYS A 549 -6.07 1.77 -26.91
CA LYS A 549 -7.32 1.49 -27.61
C LYS A 549 -7.82 2.71 -28.39
N ALA A 550 -7.91 3.88 -27.76
CA ALA A 550 -8.35 5.10 -28.43
C ALA A 550 -7.43 5.51 -29.60
N LYS A 551 -6.11 5.37 -29.44
CA LYS A 551 -5.15 5.65 -30.53
C LYS A 551 -5.26 4.65 -31.67
N LEU A 552 -5.49 3.38 -31.36
CA LEU A 552 -5.68 2.33 -32.34
C LEU A 552 -6.97 2.55 -33.15
N GLU A 553 -8.09 2.87 -32.50
CA GLU A 553 -9.35 3.21 -33.15
C GLU A 553 -9.16 4.42 -34.08
N GLY A 554 -8.55 5.50 -33.58
CA GLY A 554 -8.24 6.67 -34.40
C GLY A 554 -7.31 6.37 -35.59
N TYR A 555 -6.35 5.46 -35.45
CA TYR A 555 -5.50 5.03 -36.57
C TYR A 555 -6.31 4.31 -37.65
N VAL A 556 -7.23 3.41 -37.26
CA VAL A 556 -8.08 2.65 -38.19
C VAL A 556 -9.05 3.59 -38.91
N ASP A 557 -9.66 4.52 -38.19
CA ASP A 557 -10.60 5.50 -38.76
C ASP A 557 -9.91 6.42 -39.77
N ASN A 558 -8.71 6.89 -39.46
CA ASN A 558 -7.92 7.73 -40.36
C ASN A 558 -7.52 6.98 -41.65
N ALA A 559 -7.12 5.71 -41.54
CA ALA A 559 -6.79 4.89 -42.72
C ALA A 559 -8.01 4.67 -43.63
N ALA A 560 -9.21 4.50 -43.05
CA ALA A 560 -10.45 4.41 -43.82
C ALA A 560 -10.76 5.72 -44.55
N ALA A 561 -10.60 6.86 -43.87
CA ALA A 561 -10.78 8.18 -44.47
C ALA A 561 -9.79 8.47 -45.61
N GLU A 562 -8.51 8.12 -45.43
CA GLU A 562 -7.47 8.28 -46.45
C GLU A 562 -7.76 7.43 -47.70
N SER A 563 -8.21 6.19 -47.52
CA SER A 563 -8.58 5.32 -48.65
C SER A 563 -9.75 5.89 -49.47
N LEU A 564 -10.78 6.44 -48.81
CA LEU A 564 -11.92 7.07 -49.47
C LEU A 564 -11.52 8.35 -50.22
N GLU A 565 -10.59 9.11 -49.65
CA GLU A 565 -10.08 10.33 -50.29
C GLU A 565 -9.20 10.01 -51.50
N ASN A 566 -8.37 8.96 -51.43
CA ASN A 566 -7.58 8.50 -52.57
C ASN A 566 -8.46 7.96 -53.70
N ASP A 567 -9.55 7.23 -53.38
CA ASP A 567 -10.54 6.79 -54.37
C ASP A 567 -11.23 7.98 -55.06
N ARG A 568 -11.61 9.02 -54.31
CA ARG A 568 -12.14 10.27 -54.89
C ARG A 568 -11.16 10.95 -55.83
N LYS A 569 -9.88 11.04 -55.46
CA LYS A 569 -8.83 11.64 -56.31
C LYS A 569 -8.65 10.84 -57.61
N LEU A 570 -8.59 9.50 -57.52
CA LEU A 570 -8.51 8.63 -58.69
C LEU A 570 -9.74 8.76 -59.60
N GLN A 571 -10.94 8.91 -59.04
CA GLN A 571 -12.16 9.14 -59.82
C GLN A 571 -12.14 10.51 -60.53
N GLN A 572 -11.55 11.54 -59.91
CA GLN A 572 -11.37 12.85 -60.53
C GLN A 572 -10.32 12.82 -61.65
N GLU A 573 -9.20 12.11 -61.45
CA GLU A 573 -8.17 11.94 -62.49
C GLU A 573 -8.71 11.20 -63.71
N ASN A 574 -9.53 10.16 -63.54
CA ASN A 574 -10.16 9.40 -64.63
C ASN A 574 -11.27 10.16 -65.40
N GLN A 575 -11.67 11.36 -64.94
CA GLN A 575 -12.63 12.23 -65.62
C GLN A 575 -11.95 13.35 -66.43
N THR A 576 -10.62 13.40 -66.43
CA THR A 576 -9.77 14.31 -67.21
C THR A 576 -9.07 13.55 -68.32
#